data_AF-A0A818MIN9-F1
#
_entry.id   AF-A0A818MIN9-F1
#
_cell.length_a   1.000
_cell.length_b   1.000
_cell.length_c   1.000
_cell.angle_alpha   90.00
_cell.angle_beta   90.00
_cell.angle_gamma   90.00
#
_symmetry.space_group_name_H-M   'P 1'
#
loop_
_entity.id
_entity.type
_entity.pdbx_description
1 polymer ?
#
loop_
_entity_poly.entity_id
_entity_poly.type
_entity_poly.pdbx_seq_one_letter_code
_entity_poly.pdbx_strand_id
1 'polypeptide(L)'
;MSSAWIDLLNLKKPLKFNEFLVNFNTELYNAKPLPNDIQKQLDERWNQLLSVVKPGRVLYNESKFRLHSIDKKMNDDNNSFHFVLNLGLTDYKSFICTQQQSLPTEIRQHITEDHLSHPLGVGSILITSDDFIVLIKRNSNCVDSPNLYDIPGGHAEPKNLKSYSQENIIEEIHSSTIAECVDETNVDRNSLLVDSSFYVLAITRNLNQYGRPSVESCLRTSMTSQELQQRYNLQTQSEAFESTELKFWPLNKISDLLNPSSTIISITPACHATLTTYSQLRTKANGDYVQKQKSKDCLTVDEEAMVLRYYELQLKDFCEKFEPPMTKMAIAVCMQYFKRFYLNNSVMDYHPRDIYLICVYLTCKTEELRISIIDFLGNIKNSTNIDQTADIVLSYELLLIEKLDFQLVIHTAHRPFEGLIIDLKTHYLRDNVNDADRLRLTGYEFLDKTLITDVYFLFPPSQIALTALVFASVKAAVNIDEYILKHVYGSLESIQMQKIKETIKLIANVVNTSTKFKKSEVKQILEKLEKCYNINNDPRSDEYKKKRLEQFQTITDYEARNLP
;
A
#
# COMPACT_ATOMS: atom_id res chain seq x y z
N MET A 1 11.46 -1.47 36.11
CA MET A 1 10.93 -2.82 36.35
C MET A 1 11.76 -3.78 35.50
N SER A 2 12.31 -4.85 36.06
CA SER A 2 12.90 -5.92 35.24
C SER A 2 11.83 -6.45 34.28
N SER A 3 12.14 -6.59 32.98
CA SER A 3 11.18 -7.16 32.04
C SER A 3 10.78 -8.56 32.51
N ALA A 4 9.51 -8.94 32.40
CA ALA A 4 9.05 -10.28 32.76
C ALA A 4 9.45 -11.35 31.71
N TRP A 5 10.13 -10.94 30.64
CA TRP A 5 10.48 -11.77 29.50
C TRP A 5 11.75 -11.28 28.79
N ILE A 6 12.32 -12.15 27.93
CA ILE A 6 13.48 -11.87 27.07
C ILE A 6 13.21 -12.44 25.67
N ASP A 7 13.54 -11.69 24.60
CA ASP A 7 13.57 -12.20 23.22
C ASP A 7 14.96 -12.78 22.89
N LEU A 8 14.99 -14.05 22.51
CA LEU A 8 16.21 -14.78 22.17
C LEU A 8 16.71 -14.50 20.73
N LEU A 9 15.83 -14.08 19.82
CA LEU A 9 16.17 -13.90 18.41
C LEU A 9 16.64 -12.48 18.10
N ASN A 10 15.97 -11.47 18.67
CA ASN A 10 16.16 -10.04 18.35
C ASN A 10 16.13 -9.79 16.84
N LEU A 11 15.03 -10.21 16.21
CA LEU A 11 14.88 -10.19 14.76
C LEU A 11 14.87 -8.77 14.19
N LYS A 12 15.53 -8.58 13.04
CA LYS A 12 15.43 -7.33 12.26
C LYS A 12 14.20 -7.30 11.35
N LYS A 13 13.71 -8.47 10.95
CA LYS A 13 12.53 -8.74 10.13
C LYS A 13 11.87 -10.03 10.63
N PRO A 14 10.54 -10.18 10.57
CA PRO A 14 9.89 -11.46 10.85
C PRO A 14 10.45 -12.57 9.96
N LEU A 15 10.49 -13.79 10.49
CA LEU A 15 10.92 -14.96 9.74
C LEU A 15 9.70 -15.68 9.17
N LYS A 16 9.83 -16.22 7.95
CA LYS A 16 8.92 -17.27 7.51
C LYS A 16 9.20 -18.55 8.29
N PHE A 17 8.20 -19.39 8.38
CA PHE A 17 8.26 -20.59 9.20
C PHE A 17 9.36 -21.59 8.76
N ASN A 18 9.77 -21.54 7.49
CA ASN A 18 10.85 -22.37 6.95
C ASN A 18 12.26 -21.73 7.02
N GLU A 19 12.42 -20.56 7.64
CA GLU A 19 13.71 -19.85 7.73
C GLU A 19 14.52 -20.18 9.00
N PHE A 20 14.06 -21.12 9.84
CA PHE A 20 14.84 -21.65 10.96
C PHE A 20 15.07 -23.15 10.82
N LEU A 21 16.14 -23.63 11.46
CA LEU A 21 16.57 -25.02 11.46
C LEU A 21 16.33 -25.64 12.84
N VAL A 22 16.20 -26.97 12.87
CA VAL A 22 16.03 -27.73 14.12
C VAL A 22 17.14 -28.76 14.22
N ASN A 23 17.84 -28.75 15.35
CA ASN A 23 18.78 -29.77 15.75
C ASN A 23 18.19 -30.56 16.92
N PHE A 24 17.67 -31.74 16.63
CA PHE A 24 17.00 -32.56 17.63
C PHE A 24 17.92 -33.67 18.15
N ASN A 25 18.16 -33.71 19.47
CA ASN A 25 18.97 -34.73 20.10
C ASN A 25 18.61 -34.88 21.60
N THR A 26 18.10 -36.04 21.98
CA THR A 26 17.65 -36.30 23.35
C THR A 26 18.78 -36.57 24.33
N GLU A 27 19.96 -36.99 23.87
CA GLU A 27 21.13 -37.19 24.74
C GLU A 27 21.79 -35.87 25.11
N LEU A 28 21.79 -34.91 24.17
CA LEU A 28 22.43 -33.61 24.36
C LEU A 28 21.49 -32.56 24.95
N TYR A 29 20.21 -32.56 24.57
CA TYR A 29 19.32 -31.42 24.80
C TYR A 29 18.16 -31.71 25.76
N ASN A 30 18.06 -32.91 26.32
CA ASN A 30 17.15 -33.17 27.44
C ASN A 30 17.65 -32.51 28.73
N ALA A 31 16.73 -32.32 29.68
CA ALA A 31 17.11 -31.89 31.02
C ALA A 31 17.98 -32.96 31.70
N LYS A 32 19.02 -32.52 32.42
CA LYS A 32 19.87 -33.43 33.19
C LYS A 32 19.10 -33.98 34.39
N PRO A 33 19.33 -35.25 34.78
CA PRO A 33 18.66 -35.83 35.93
C PRO A 33 19.10 -35.15 37.23
N LEU A 34 18.16 -34.99 38.16
CA LEU A 34 18.44 -34.55 39.52
C LEU A 34 18.94 -35.72 40.39
N PRO A 35 19.59 -35.44 41.54
CA PRO A 35 19.88 -36.47 42.53
C PRO A 35 18.64 -37.31 42.90
N ASN A 36 18.82 -38.61 43.11
CA ASN A 36 17.71 -39.57 43.28
C ASN A 36 16.74 -39.21 44.41
N ASP A 37 17.26 -38.65 45.51
CA ASP A 37 16.48 -38.18 46.65
C ASP A 37 15.60 -36.97 46.31
N ILE A 38 16.11 -36.04 45.50
CA ILE A 38 15.35 -34.90 45.00
C ILE A 38 14.31 -35.34 43.97
N GLN A 39 14.67 -36.25 43.07
CA GLN A 39 13.73 -36.79 42.07
C GLN A 39 12.53 -37.48 42.75
N LYS A 40 12.78 -38.24 43.81
CA LYS A 40 11.72 -38.88 44.61
C LYS A 40 10.76 -37.85 45.23
N GLN A 41 11.28 -36.74 45.75
CA GLN A 41 10.45 -35.66 46.30
C GLN A 41 9.59 -34.99 45.23
N LEU A 42 10.12 -34.82 44.02
CA LEU A 42 9.34 -34.30 42.87
C LEU A 42 8.22 -35.27 42.47
N ASP A 43 8.48 -36.58 42.48
CA ASP A 43 7.48 -37.61 42.18
C ASP A 43 6.37 -37.64 43.24
N GLU A 44 6.72 -37.55 44.52
CA GLU A 44 5.76 -37.45 45.62
C GLU A 44 4.88 -36.21 45.48
N ARG A 45 5.47 -35.05 45.14
CA ARG A 45 4.73 -33.82 44.86
C ARG A 45 3.76 -33.98 43.68
N TRP A 46 4.19 -34.60 42.59
CA TRP A 46 3.31 -34.86 41.45
C TRP A 46 2.10 -35.72 41.84
N ASN A 47 2.32 -36.79 42.60
CA ASN A 47 1.26 -37.66 43.10
C ASN A 47 0.28 -36.91 44.03
N GLN A 48 0.80 -36.02 44.88
CA GLN A 48 -0.03 -35.13 45.68
C GLN A 48 -0.90 -34.23 44.80
N LEU A 49 -0.33 -33.61 43.76
CA LEU A 49 -1.08 -32.75 42.84
C LEU A 49 -2.16 -33.51 42.07
N LEU A 50 -1.91 -34.77 41.67
CA LEU A 50 -2.90 -35.65 41.04
C LEU A 50 -4.06 -35.99 41.99
N SER A 51 -3.79 -36.11 43.29
CA SER A 51 -4.82 -36.45 44.29
C SER A 51 -5.78 -35.30 44.62
N VAL A 52 -5.42 -34.06 44.26
CA VAL A 52 -6.25 -32.87 44.52
C VAL A 52 -7.35 -32.76 43.46
N VAL A 53 -8.56 -33.15 43.81
CA VAL A 53 -9.74 -32.99 42.95
C VAL A 53 -10.18 -31.52 42.95
N LYS A 54 -10.04 -30.84 41.80
CA LYS A 54 -10.64 -29.52 41.55
C LYS A 54 -11.66 -29.63 40.43
N PRO A 55 -12.91 -29.13 40.59
CA PRO A 55 -13.91 -29.14 39.54
C PRO A 55 -13.38 -28.49 38.25
N GLY A 56 -13.51 -29.17 37.12
CA GLY A 56 -13.07 -28.67 35.81
C GLY A 56 -11.56 -28.70 35.56
N ARG A 57 -10.74 -29.33 36.43
CA ARG A 57 -9.31 -29.49 36.22
C ARG A 57 -8.93 -30.97 36.10
N VAL A 58 -8.40 -31.35 34.94
CA VAL A 58 -7.81 -32.67 34.71
C VAL A 58 -6.29 -32.49 34.59
N LEU A 59 -5.54 -33.10 35.51
CA LEU A 59 -4.08 -33.09 35.49
C LEU A 59 -3.59 -34.43 34.97
N TYR A 60 -2.81 -34.43 33.89
CA TYR A 60 -2.21 -35.62 33.31
C TYR A 60 -0.81 -35.29 32.77
N ASN A 61 0.04 -36.30 32.59
CA ASN A 61 1.38 -36.11 32.05
C ASN A 61 1.36 -36.27 30.52
N GLU A 62 2.10 -35.41 29.84
CA GLU A 62 2.15 -35.32 28.37
C GLU A 62 3.59 -34.96 27.95
N SER A 63 4.10 -35.59 26.88
CA SER A 63 5.41 -35.26 26.29
C SER A 63 5.36 -33.90 25.61
N LYS A 64 6.45 -33.12 25.70
CA LYS A 64 6.62 -31.79 25.09
C LYS A 64 8.05 -31.63 24.55
N PHE A 65 8.24 -30.76 23.58
CA PHE A 65 9.59 -30.38 23.14
C PHE A 65 10.28 -29.52 24.18
N ARG A 66 11.55 -29.77 24.45
CA ARG A 66 12.41 -28.93 25.30
C ARG A 66 13.28 -28.05 24.42
N LEU A 67 13.26 -26.73 24.61
CA LEU A 67 14.24 -25.85 23.97
C LEU A 67 15.47 -25.69 24.88
N HIS A 68 16.60 -26.26 24.46
CA HIS A 68 17.88 -26.14 25.16
C HIS A 68 18.57 -24.81 24.87
N SER A 69 18.82 -24.51 23.60
CA SER A 69 19.52 -23.29 23.16
C SER A 69 19.13 -22.91 21.74
N ILE A 70 19.51 -21.69 21.33
CA ILE A 70 19.37 -21.21 19.96
C ILE A 70 20.74 -20.74 19.49
N ASP A 71 21.23 -21.35 18.42
CA ASP A 71 22.49 -20.95 17.78
C ASP A 71 22.23 -20.09 16.54
N LYS A 72 23.16 -19.18 16.25
CA LYS A 72 23.20 -18.42 14.99
C LYS A 72 24.26 -19.03 14.09
N LYS A 73 23.86 -19.68 13.00
CA LYS A 73 24.78 -20.28 12.04
C LYS A 73 24.87 -19.39 10.80
N MET A 74 26.08 -18.95 10.45
CA MET A 74 26.31 -18.23 9.19
C MET A 74 26.12 -19.16 8.00
N ASN A 75 25.60 -18.59 6.92
CA ASN A 75 25.49 -19.27 5.63
C ASN A 75 26.80 -19.19 4.85
N ASP A 76 26.95 -20.10 3.88
CA ASP A 76 28.14 -20.19 3.02
C ASP A 76 28.38 -18.91 2.19
N ASP A 77 27.34 -18.08 2.03
CA ASP A 77 27.40 -16.77 1.36
C ASP A 77 28.00 -15.64 2.23
N ASN A 78 28.31 -15.92 3.49
CA ASN A 78 28.80 -14.99 4.52
C ASN A 78 27.96 -13.72 4.75
N ASN A 79 26.77 -13.62 4.16
CA ASN A 79 25.90 -12.44 4.23
C ASN A 79 24.55 -12.72 4.91
N SER A 80 24.21 -13.99 5.13
CA SER A 80 22.99 -14.40 5.81
C SER A 80 23.27 -15.42 6.92
N PHE A 81 22.33 -15.59 7.85
CA PHE A 81 22.42 -16.55 8.95
C PHE A 81 21.08 -17.25 9.15
N HIS A 82 21.12 -18.50 9.56
CA HIS A 82 19.96 -19.25 10.06
C HIS A 82 20.03 -19.36 11.58
N PHE A 83 18.85 -19.40 12.20
CA PHE A 83 18.71 -19.77 13.59
C PHE A 83 18.54 -21.28 13.69
N VAL A 84 19.29 -21.92 14.58
CA VAL A 84 19.18 -23.36 14.86
C VAL A 84 18.59 -23.54 16.25
N LEU A 85 17.38 -24.10 16.33
CA LEU A 85 16.74 -24.47 17.58
C LEU A 85 17.26 -25.84 18.00
N ASN A 86 18.02 -25.89 19.10
CA ASN A 86 18.49 -27.14 19.69
C ASN A 86 17.40 -27.70 20.61
N LEU A 87 16.76 -28.78 20.17
CA LEU A 87 15.57 -29.34 20.81
C LEU A 87 15.82 -30.73 21.40
N GLY A 88 15.29 -30.96 22.59
CA GLY A 88 15.16 -32.26 23.22
C GLY A 88 13.70 -32.59 23.51
N LEU A 89 13.48 -33.58 24.38
CA LEU A 89 12.18 -33.94 24.93
C LEU A 89 12.13 -33.63 26.43
N THR A 90 10.93 -33.31 26.88
CA THR A 90 10.54 -33.18 28.28
C THR A 90 9.09 -33.61 28.43
N ASP A 91 8.53 -33.53 29.63
CA ASP A 91 7.10 -33.69 29.85
C ASP A 91 6.52 -32.61 30.77
N TYR A 92 5.18 -32.57 30.82
CA TYR A 92 4.44 -31.60 31.62
C TYR A 92 4.67 -31.79 33.13
N LYS A 93 4.80 -33.04 33.60
CA LYS A 93 5.15 -33.34 34.99
C LYS A 93 6.45 -32.67 35.39
N SER A 94 7.50 -32.79 34.57
CA SER A 94 8.81 -32.20 34.82
C SER A 94 8.72 -30.68 34.87
N PHE A 95 7.96 -30.05 33.97
CA PHE A 95 7.71 -28.61 34.01
C PHE A 95 7.06 -28.19 35.34
N ILE A 96 5.96 -28.84 35.73
CA ILE A 96 5.24 -28.51 36.96
C ILE A 96 6.12 -28.70 38.21
N CYS A 97 6.97 -29.72 38.21
CA CYS A 97 7.79 -30.07 39.35
C CYS A 97 9.11 -29.27 39.43
N THR A 98 9.62 -28.72 38.33
CA THR A 98 10.90 -28.00 38.29
C THR A 98 10.77 -26.49 38.10
N GLN A 99 9.64 -26.00 37.56
CA GLN A 99 9.48 -24.61 37.13
C GLN A 99 8.25 -23.89 37.71
N GLN A 100 7.52 -24.47 38.65
CA GLN A 100 6.50 -23.72 39.39
C GLN A 100 7.10 -22.85 40.49
N GLN A 101 6.54 -21.65 40.68
CA GLN A 101 6.95 -20.74 41.75
C GLN A 101 6.68 -21.30 43.15
N SER A 102 5.69 -22.20 43.29
CA SER A 102 5.30 -22.82 44.55
C SER A 102 6.18 -24.00 44.98
N LEU A 103 7.37 -24.14 44.39
CA LEU A 103 8.31 -25.20 44.75
C LEU A 103 9.03 -24.86 46.06
N PRO A 104 9.10 -25.80 47.04
CA PRO A 104 9.83 -25.58 48.29
C PRO A 104 11.30 -25.20 48.06
N THR A 105 11.83 -24.33 48.93
CA THR A 105 13.19 -23.77 48.77
C THR A 105 14.25 -24.87 48.89
N GLU A 106 13.99 -25.88 49.72
CA GLU A 106 14.85 -27.04 49.98
C GLU A 106 15.08 -27.88 48.72
N ILE A 107 14.07 -27.97 47.85
CA ILE A 107 14.17 -28.64 46.54
C ILE A 107 14.78 -27.67 45.52
N ARG A 108 14.32 -26.41 45.54
CA ARG A 108 14.69 -25.39 44.56
C ARG A 108 16.19 -25.16 44.46
N GLN A 109 16.91 -25.17 45.58
CA GLN A 109 18.36 -24.94 45.61
C GLN A 109 19.19 -25.96 44.80
N HIS A 110 18.64 -27.15 44.54
CA HIS A 110 19.29 -28.19 43.74
C HIS A 110 19.02 -28.08 42.23
N ILE A 111 18.07 -27.23 41.83
CA ILE A 111 17.62 -27.12 40.44
C ILE A 111 18.35 -25.94 39.78
N THR A 112 19.29 -26.28 38.88
CA THR A 112 19.93 -25.32 37.96
C THR A 112 19.28 -25.32 36.58
N GLU A 113 19.69 -24.41 35.70
CA GLU A 113 19.18 -24.28 34.32
C GLU A 113 19.16 -25.61 33.53
N ASP A 114 20.21 -26.42 33.68
CA ASP A 114 20.33 -27.72 33.00
C ASP A 114 19.28 -28.74 33.44
N HIS A 115 18.68 -28.57 34.62
CA HIS A 115 17.64 -29.45 35.17
C HIS A 115 16.23 -28.99 34.80
N LEU A 116 16.08 -27.78 34.24
CA LEU A 116 14.78 -27.23 33.90
C LEU A 116 14.22 -27.88 32.64
N SER A 117 12.90 -28.13 32.69
CA SER A 117 12.14 -28.76 31.61
C SER A 117 12.08 -27.92 30.33
N HIS A 118 11.96 -26.59 30.45
CA HIS A 118 11.81 -25.61 29.36
C HIS A 118 10.94 -26.10 28.20
N PRO A 119 9.66 -26.45 28.47
CA PRO A 119 8.76 -26.89 27.42
C PRO A 119 8.50 -25.74 26.45
N LEU A 120 8.74 -25.97 25.16
CA LEU A 120 8.54 -24.99 24.10
C LEU A 120 7.05 -24.76 23.87
N GLY A 121 6.59 -23.56 24.21
CA GLY A 121 5.24 -23.10 23.86
C GLY A 121 5.17 -22.59 22.43
N VAL A 122 3.94 -22.43 21.94
CA VAL A 122 3.63 -21.72 20.71
C VAL A 122 2.52 -20.71 20.98
N GLY A 123 2.62 -19.52 20.40
CA GLY A 123 1.63 -18.46 20.51
C GLY A 123 1.51 -17.68 19.21
N SER A 124 0.33 -17.14 18.92
CA SER A 124 0.11 -16.36 17.70
C SER A 124 -0.82 -15.17 17.91
N ILE A 125 -0.40 -14.01 17.41
CA ILE A 125 -1.33 -12.89 17.20
C ILE A 125 -2.22 -13.24 16.01
N LEU A 126 -3.48 -13.56 16.28
CA LEU A 126 -4.51 -13.68 15.25
C LEU A 126 -5.09 -12.30 14.91
N ILE A 127 -5.07 -11.92 13.63
CA ILE A 127 -5.54 -10.62 13.13
C ILE A 127 -6.70 -10.83 12.16
N THR A 128 -7.82 -10.16 12.41
CA THR A 128 -9.03 -10.21 11.55
C THR A 128 -8.90 -9.34 10.31
N SER A 129 -9.80 -9.53 9.33
CA SER A 129 -9.80 -8.76 8.07
C SER A 129 -10.16 -7.27 8.26
N ASP A 130 -10.83 -6.94 9.37
CA ASP A 130 -11.14 -5.57 9.82
C ASP A 130 -10.10 -4.98 10.80
N ASP A 131 -8.88 -5.56 10.81
CA ASP A 131 -7.71 -5.09 11.57
C ASP A 131 -7.90 -5.00 13.10
N PHE A 132 -8.47 -6.08 13.69
CA PHE A 132 -8.44 -6.30 15.13
C PHE A 132 -7.52 -7.48 15.48
N ILE A 133 -6.79 -7.35 16.59
CA ILE A 133 -6.15 -8.50 17.24
C ILE A 133 -7.19 -9.23 18.09
N VAL A 134 -7.11 -10.56 18.10
CA VAL A 134 -7.98 -11.42 18.91
C VAL A 134 -7.26 -11.78 20.20
N LEU A 135 -7.90 -11.46 21.33
CA LEU A 135 -7.44 -11.84 22.66
C LEU A 135 -8.44 -12.81 23.29
N ILE A 136 -7.93 -13.82 24.00
CA ILE A 136 -8.73 -14.78 24.76
C ILE A 136 -8.63 -14.44 26.25
N LYS A 137 -9.76 -14.42 26.97
CA LYS A 137 -9.71 -14.30 28.44
C LYS A 137 -9.57 -15.66 29.08
N ARG A 138 -8.46 -15.88 29.77
CA ARG A 138 -8.16 -17.14 30.45
C ARG A 138 -9.15 -17.40 31.58
N ASN A 139 -9.64 -18.63 31.67
CA ASN A 139 -10.55 -19.05 32.74
C ASN A 139 -9.91 -18.86 34.13
N SER A 140 -10.73 -18.52 35.13
CA SER A 140 -10.32 -18.41 36.54
C SER A 140 -9.72 -19.72 37.11
N ASN A 141 -10.05 -20.86 36.50
CA ASN A 141 -9.54 -22.18 36.89
C ASN A 141 -8.16 -22.51 36.31
N CYS A 142 -7.64 -21.70 35.37
CA CYS A 142 -6.32 -21.88 34.81
C CYS A 142 -5.25 -21.77 35.90
N VAL A 143 -4.26 -22.68 35.86
CA VAL A 143 -3.15 -22.69 36.83
C VAL A 143 -2.26 -21.47 36.66
N ASP A 144 -2.02 -21.09 35.40
CA ASP A 144 -1.19 -19.96 35.03
C ASP A 144 -2.05 -18.78 34.57
N SER A 145 -1.79 -17.61 35.15
CA SER A 145 -2.36 -16.31 34.76
C SER A 145 -3.91 -16.30 34.67
N PRO A 146 -4.64 -16.74 35.72
CA PRO A 146 -6.11 -16.78 35.68
C PRO A 146 -6.71 -15.38 35.50
N ASN A 147 -7.80 -15.28 34.74
CA ASN A 147 -8.53 -14.05 34.42
C ASN A 147 -7.77 -12.97 33.61
N LEU A 148 -6.55 -13.26 33.17
CA LEU A 148 -5.80 -12.36 32.27
C LEU A 148 -6.18 -12.64 30.81
N TYR A 149 -6.03 -11.62 29.96
CA TYR A 149 -6.15 -11.79 28.52
C TYR A 149 -4.84 -12.31 27.93
N ASP A 150 -4.94 -13.22 26.98
CA ASP A 150 -3.82 -13.81 26.27
C ASP A 150 -4.03 -13.75 24.77
N ILE A 151 -2.97 -14.04 24.02
CA ILE A 151 -3.11 -14.45 22.61
C ILE A 151 -3.40 -15.95 22.54
N PRO A 152 -3.98 -16.45 21.44
CA PRO A 152 -4.13 -17.87 21.25
C PRO A 152 -2.79 -18.61 21.24
N GLY A 153 -2.72 -19.76 21.91
CA GLY A 153 -1.48 -20.55 21.96
C GLY A 153 -1.46 -21.65 23.02
N GLY A 154 -0.57 -22.61 22.80
CA GLY A 154 -0.38 -23.76 23.67
C GLY A 154 0.98 -24.43 23.42
N HIS A 155 0.98 -25.69 22.96
CA HIS A 155 2.23 -26.44 22.79
C HIS A 155 2.19 -27.45 21.64
N ALA A 156 3.27 -27.49 20.87
CA ALA A 156 3.59 -28.60 19.97
C ALA A 156 3.75 -29.92 20.74
N GLU A 157 3.19 -31.02 20.19
CA GLU A 157 3.13 -32.32 20.87
C GLU A 157 3.98 -33.38 20.14
N PRO A 158 5.14 -33.78 20.71
CA PRO A 158 6.01 -34.80 20.13
C PRO A 158 5.32 -36.12 19.78
N LYS A 159 4.25 -36.51 20.50
CA LYS A 159 3.51 -37.76 20.27
C LYS A 159 2.81 -37.82 18.91
N ASN A 160 2.55 -36.66 18.29
CA ASN A 160 1.92 -36.57 16.97
C ASN A 160 2.90 -36.98 15.86
N LEU A 161 4.20 -37.00 16.15
CA LEU A 161 5.23 -37.32 15.18
C LEU A 161 5.56 -38.82 15.14
N LYS A 162 5.61 -39.34 13.92
CA LYS A 162 6.13 -40.70 13.65
C LYS A 162 7.66 -40.75 13.64
N SER A 163 8.32 -39.65 13.28
CA SER A 163 9.77 -39.49 13.30
C SER A 163 10.16 -38.05 13.59
N TYR A 164 11.27 -37.88 14.30
CA TYR A 164 11.82 -36.59 14.73
C TYR A 164 12.80 -36.01 13.71
N SER A 165 12.43 -35.96 12.42
CA SER A 165 13.19 -35.20 11.44
C SER A 165 12.99 -33.70 11.65
N GLN A 166 13.94 -32.89 11.18
CA GLN A 166 13.85 -31.43 11.25
C GLN A 166 12.53 -30.94 10.64
N GLU A 167 12.18 -31.42 9.45
CA GLU A 167 10.99 -31.00 8.70
C GLU A 167 9.70 -31.34 9.46
N ASN A 168 9.64 -32.51 10.10
CA ASN A 168 8.47 -32.94 10.85
C ASN A 168 8.29 -32.12 12.13
N ILE A 169 9.38 -31.81 12.85
CA ILE A 169 9.30 -31.00 14.08
C ILE A 169 8.91 -29.56 13.75
N ILE A 170 9.47 -29.02 12.67
CA ILE A 170 9.08 -27.72 12.13
C ILE A 170 7.57 -27.77 11.82
N GLU A 171 7.11 -28.70 10.99
CA GLU A 171 5.68 -28.79 10.65
C GLU A 171 4.76 -28.97 11.87
N GLU A 172 5.16 -29.72 12.90
CA GLU A 172 4.41 -29.84 14.16
C GLU A 172 4.29 -28.50 14.90
N ILE A 173 5.37 -27.73 15.00
CA ILE A 173 5.33 -26.39 15.62
C ILE A 173 4.41 -25.45 14.82
N HIS A 174 4.41 -25.54 13.49
CA HIS A 174 3.53 -24.75 12.62
C HIS A 174 2.06 -25.10 12.82
N SER A 175 1.76 -26.38 12.67
CA SER A 175 0.42 -26.93 12.67
C SER A 175 -0.22 -26.86 14.03
N SER A 176 0.55 -27.04 15.11
CA SER A 176 0.08 -26.77 16.48
C SER A 176 -0.31 -25.31 16.64
N THR A 177 0.54 -24.35 16.23
CA THR A 177 0.18 -22.91 16.30
C THR A 177 -1.15 -22.59 15.60
N ILE A 178 -1.39 -23.21 14.44
CA ILE A 178 -2.64 -23.06 13.68
C ILE A 178 -3.80 -23.75 14.40
N ALA A 179 -3.59 -24.96 14.93
CA ALA A 179 -4.59 -25.71 15.68
C ALA A 179 -5.03 -24.93 16.91
N GLU A 180 -4.11 -24.39 17.71
CA GLU A 180 -4.41 -23.57 18.90
C GLU A 180 -5.28 -22.35 18.54
N CYS A 181 -4.99 -21.67 17.42
CA CYS A 181 -5.86 -20.58 16.97
C CYS A 181 -7.29 -21.06 16.70
N VAL A 182 -7.46 -22.24 16.08
CA VAL A 182 -8.77 -22.83 15.79
C VAL A 182 -9.46 -23.32 17.07
N ASP A 183 -8.74 -24.06 17.91
CA ASP A 183 -9.26 -24.75 19.09
C ASP A 183 -9.60 -23.78 20.23
N GLU A 184 -8.92 -22.64 20.33
CA GLU A 184 -9.21 -21.63 21.34
C GLU A 184 -10.16 -20.53 20.86
N THR A 185 -10.12 -20.11 19.58
CA THR A 185 -10.96 -19.00 19.08
C THR A 185 -12.13 -19.43 18.21
N ASN A 186 -12.22 -20.71 17.85
CA ASN A 186 -13.18 -21.25 16.88
C ASN A 186 -13.08 -20.62 15.48
N VAL A 187 -11.93 -20.04 15.11
CA VAL A 187 -11.75 -19.48 13.75
C VAL A 187 -11.86 -20.60 12.71
N ASP A 188 -12.47 -20.32 11.56
CA ASP A 188 -12.51 -21.31 10.49
C ASP A 188 -11.10 -21.55 9.95
N ARG A 189 -10.61 -22.79 10.00
CA ARG A 189 -9.29 -23.17 9.51
C ARG A 189 -9.06 -22.75 8.06
N ASN A 190 -10.10 -22.80 7.22
CA ASN A 190 -10.00 -22.42 5.80
C ASN A 190 -9.93 -20.89 5.59
N SER A 191 -10.30 -20.10 6.61
CA SER A 191 -10.20 -18.65 6.56
C SER A 191 -8.81 -18.12 6.90
N LEU A 192 -7.94 -18.96 7.47
CA LEU A 192 -6.59 -18.59 7.88
C LEU A 192 -5.69 -18.42 6.65
N LEU A 193 -5.07 -17.25 6.53
CA LEU A 193 -4.22 -16.86 5.40
C LEU A 193 -2.78 -17.34 5.61
N VAL A 194 -2.61 -18.64 5.88
CA VAL A 194 -1.34 -19.24 6.34
C VAL A 194 -0.18 -18.91 5.39
N ASP A 195 -0.32 -19.20 4.09
CA ASP A 195 0.75 -19.06 3.10
C ASP A 195 1.23 -17.61 2.89
N SER A 196 0.34 -16.63 3.13
CA SER A 196 0.63 -15.21 2.88
C SER A 196 0.93 -14.40 4.14
N SER A 197 0.55 -14.91 5.32
CA SER A 197 0.54 -14.11 6.55
C SER A 197 1.11 -14.78 7.80
N PHE A 198 1.51 -16.06 7.76
CA PHE A 198 2.16 -16.70 8.89
C PHE A 198 3.63 -16.27 9.01
N TYR A 199 3.98 -15.61 10.11
CA TYR A 199 5.37 -15.22 10.39
C TYR A 199 5.73 -15.47 11.86
N VAL A 200 6.97 -15.92 12.08
CA VAL A 200 7.58 -15.98 13.41
C VAL A 200 8.16 -14.62 13.74
N LEU A 201 7.74 -14.06 14.88
CA LEU A 201 8.11 -12.74 15.36
C LEU A 201 9.25 -12.79 16.38
N ALA A 202 9.26 -13.80 17.24
CA ALA A 202 10.23 -13.95 18.31
C ALA A 202 10.27 -15.39 18.84
N ILE A 203 11.32 -15.70 19.60
CA ILE A 203 11.26 -16.77 20.60
C ILE A 203 11.52 -16.13 21.95
N THR A 204 10.51 -16.12 22.80
CA THR A 204 10.57 -15.43 24.09
C THR A 204 10.83 -16.41 25.22
N ARG A 205 11.43 -15.94 26.33
CA ARG A 205 11.50 -16.66 27.60
C ARG A 205 10.74 -15.91 28.67
N ASN A 206 9.79 -16.56 29.33
CA ASN A 206 9.03 -16.00 30.45
C ASN A 206 9.81 -16.16 31.77
N LEU A 207 10.33 -15.06 32.30
CA LEU A 207 11.16 -15.06 33.52
C LEU A 207 10.35 -15.36 34.79
N ASN A 208 9.04 -15.10 34.78
CA ASN A 208 8.17 -15.49 35.89
C ASN A 208 7.98 -17.02 35.98
N GLN A 209 8.29 -17.75 34.90
CA GLN A 209 8.25 -19.22 34.83
C GLN A 209 9.66 -19.81 34.65
N TYR A 210 10.67 -19.16 35.25
CA TYR A 210 12.07 -19.57 35.19
C TYR A 210 12.58 -19.78 33.75
N GLY A 211 12.20 -18.87 32.86
CA GLY A 211 12.66 -18.85 31.48
C GLY A 211 11.96 -19.83 30.55
N ARG A 212 10.71 -20.25 30.85
CA ARG A 212 9.93 -21.09 29.91
C ARG A 212 9.88 -20.43 28.52
N PRO A 213 10.30 -21.14 27.45
CA PRO A 213 10.36 -20.58 26.12
C PRO A 213 9.04 -20.71 25.35
N SER A 214 8.81 -19.82 24.39
CA SER A 214 7.65 -19.83 23.49
C SER A 214 8.02 -19.27 22.12
N VAL A 215 7.56 -19.93 21.05
CA VAL A 215 7.64 -19.42 19.68
C VAL A 215 6.44 -18.49 19.46
N GLU A 216 6.73 -17.22 19.22
CA GLU A 216 5.71 -16.20 19.07
C GLU A 216 5.53 -15.82 17.61
N SER A 217 4.31 -15.95 17.10
CA SER A 217 3.97 -15.81 15.68
C SER A 217 2.87 -14.76 15.45
N CYS A 218 2.58 -14.47 14.20
CA CYS A 218 1.33 -13.80 13.80
C CYS A 218 0.72 -14.46 12.57
N LEU A 219 -0.62 -14.37 12.48
CA LEU A 219 -1.41 -14.94 11.41
C LEU A 219 -2.65 -14.06 11.15
N ARG A 220 -3.06 -13.92 9.88
CA ARG A 220 -4.32 -13.26 9.50
C ARG A 220 -5.41 -14.26 9.14
N THR A 221 -6.66 -13.86 9.36
CA THR A 221 -7.86 -14.52 8.83
C THR A 221 -8.61 -13.59 7.88
N SER A 222 -9.33 -14.16 6.91
CA SER A 222 -10.30 -13.42 6.09
C SER A 222 -11.58 -13.06 6.85
N MET A 223 -11.84 -13.67 8.01
CA MET A 223 -13.00 -13.37 8.86
C MET A 223 -12.86 -12.01 9.54
N THR A 224 -13.98 -11.31 9.67
CA THR A 224 -14.11 -10.10 10.48
C THR A 224 -14.22 -10.44 11.97
N SER A 225 -13.99 -9.45 12.83
CA SER A 225 -14.19 -9.58 14.28
C SER A 225 -15.61 -10.04 14.65
N GLN A 226 -16.62 -9.55 13.94
CA GLN A 226 -18.02 -9.91 14.17
C GLN A 226 -18.31 -11.38 13.82
N GLU A 227 -17.84 -11.85 12.65
CA GLU A 227 -18.02 -13.24 12.24
C GLU A 227 -17.30 -14.20 13.18
N LEU A 228 -16.08 -13.85 13.61
CA LEU A 228 -15.33 -14.66 14.55
C LEU A 228 -16.01 -14.70 15.93
N GLN A 229 -16.54 -13.59 16.43
CA GLN A 229 -17.32 -13.57 17.67
C GLN A 229 -18.56 -14.46 17.60
N GLN A 230 -19.30 -14.42 16.49
CA GLN A 230 -20.48 -15.27 16.29
C GLN A 230 -20.10 -16.75 16.33
N ARG A 231 -18.99 -17.10 15.70
CA ARG A 231 -18.49 -18.47 15.65
C ARG A 231 -18.02 -18.93 17.03
N TYR A 232 -17.23 -18.13 17.74
CA TYR A 232 -16.83 -18.42 19.12
C TYR A 232 -18.02 -18.67 20.05
N ASN A 233 -19.12 -17.93 19.89
CA ASN A 233 -20.34 -18.12 20.68
C ASN A 233 -21.03 -19.48 20.46
N LEU A 234 -20.72 -20.20 19.39
CA LEU A 234 -21.22 -21.56 19.16
C LEU A 234 -20.57 -22.58 20.11
N GLN A 235 -19.39 -22.26 20.66
CA GLN A 235 -18.67 -23.10 21.63
C GLN A 235 -18.44 -24.55 21.12
N THR A 236 -18.18 -24.70 19.83
CA THR A 236 -17.97 -25.99 19.15
C THR A 236 -16.50 -26.40 19.03
N GLN A 237 -15.58 -25.50 19.38
CA GLN A 237 -14.14 -25.73 19.35
C GLN A 237 -13.68 -26.65 20.49
N SER A 238 -12.57 -27.36 20.30
CA SER A 238 -12.08 -28.42 21.20
C SER A 238 -11.79 -27.91 22.62
N GLU A 239 -11.31 -26.66 22.74
CA GLU A 239 -10.87 -26.05 23.99
C GLU A 239 -11.79 -24.91 24.47
N ALA A 240 -13.08 -25.01 24.15
CA ALA A 240 -14.08 -24.01 24.51
C ALA A 240 -14.15 -23.68 26.01
N PHE A 241 -13.67 -24.56 26.89
CA PHE A 241 -13.66 -24.38 28.35
C PHE A 241 -12.46 -23.57 28.89
N GLU A 242 -11.39 -23.41 28.11
CA GLU A 242 -10.13 -22.77 28.54
C GLU A 242 -10.22 -21.24 28.59
N SER A 243 -11.09 -20.66 27.74
CA SER A 243 -11.36 -19.23 27.68
C SER A 243 -12.81 -18.91 28.03
N THR A 244 -13.05 -17.70 28.56
CA THR A 244 -14.41 -17.26 28.94
C THR A 244 -15.00 -16.22 28.00
N GLU A 245 -14.16 -15.52 27.23
CA GLU A 245 -14.60 -14.55 26.23
C GLU A 245 -13.47 -14.25 25.23
N LEU A 246 -13.86 -13.80 24.04
CA LEU A 246 -12.97 -13.10 23.12
C LEU A 246 -13.02 -11.60 23.35
N LYS A 247 -11.89 -10.93 23.18
CA LYS A 247 -11.79 -9.48 23.11
C LYS A 247 -11.06 -9.08 21.84
N PHE A 248 -11.71 -8.25 21.05
CA PHE A 248 -11.13 -7.66 19.86
C PHE A 248 -10.52 -6.30 20.19
N TRP A 249 -9.24 -6.14 19.92
CA TRP A 249 -8.53 -4.89 20.16
C TRP A 249 -8.03 -4.29 18.84
N PRO A 250 -8.26 -2.99 18.55
CA PRO A 250 -7.82 -2.40 17.29
C PRO A 250 -6.31 -2.51 17.09
N LEU A 251 -5.88 -2.99 15.92
CA LEU A 251 -4.46 -3.23 15.62
C LEU A 251 -3.62 -1.95 15.72
N ASN A 252 -4.20 -0.80 15.35
CA ASN A 252 -3.56 0.52 15.45
C ASN A 252 -3.46 1.07 16.88
N LYS A 253 -4.06 0.40 17.87
CA LYS A 253 -4.05 0.80 19.29
C LYS A 253 -3.31 -0.18 20.19
N ILE A 254 -2.41 -1.01 19.65
CA ILE A 254 -1.58 -1.92 20.46
C ILE A 254 -0.77 -1.14 21.53
N SER A 255 -0.32 0.08 21.24
CA SER A 255 0.39 0.93 22.21
C SER A 255 -0.42 1.18 23.48
N ASP A 256 -1.74 1.35 23.33
CA ASP A 256 -2.64 1.65 24.43
C ASP A 256 -2.80 0.43 25.34
N LEU A 257 -2.78 -0.78 24.75
CA LEU A 257 -2.83 -2.07 25.43
C LEU A 257 -1.55 -2.38 26.20
N LEU A 258 -0.40 -2.00 25.65
CA LEU A 258 0.92 -2.20 26.25
C LEU A 258 1.25 -1.21 27.37
N ASN A 259 0.51 -0.10 27.50
CA ASN A 259 0.77 0.91 28.53
C ASN A 259 -0.13 0.68 29.77
N PRO A 260 0.45 0.30 30.92
CA PRO A 260 -0.32 -0.02 32.14
C PRO A 260 -1.20 1.10 32.66
N SER A 261 -0.90 2.36 32.29
CA SER A 261 -1.66 3.54 32.74
C SER A 261 -2.89 3.83 31.89
N SER A 262 -2.98 3.26 30.68
CA SER A 262 -4.07 3.48 29.72
C SER A 262 -4.99 2.28 29.52
N THR A 263 -4.57 1.08 29.94
CA THR A 263 -5.33 -0.14 29.68
C THR A 263 -6.33 -0.46 30.79
N ILE A 264 -7.57 -0.74 30.42
CA ILE A 264 -8.64 -1.21 31.32
C ILE A 264 -8.52 -2.73 31.59
N ILE A 265 -7.75 -3.45 30.75
CA ILE A 265 -7.58 -4.90 30.78
C ILE A 265 -6.13 -5.29 31.11
N SER A 266 -5.95 -6.42 31.79
CA SER A 266 -4.64 -6.98 32.12
C SER A 266 -4.32 -8.16 31.21
N ILE A 267 -3.14 -8.15 30.60
CA ILE A 267 -2.66 -9.19 29.68
C ILE A 267 -1.57 -10.06 30.32
N THR A 268 -1.40 -11.28 29.83
CA THR A 268 -0.32 -12.16 30.30
C THR A 268 1.07 -11.62 29.92
N PRO A 269 2.14 -12.04 30.62
CA PRO A 269 3.50 -11.70 30.21
C PRO A 269 3.86 -12.15 28.79
N ALA A 270 3.33 -13.29 28.33
CA ALA A 270 3.55 -13.81 26.98
C ALA A 270 2.87 -12.92 25.94
N CYS A 271 1.57 -12.66 26.09
CA CYS A 271 0.83 -11.71 25.26
C CYS A 271 1.53 -10.34 25.18
N HIS A 272 1.95 -9.79 26.32
CA HIS A 272 2.67 -8.52 26.36
C HIS A 272 3.97 -8.58 25.57
N ALA A 273 4.76 -9.65 25.71
CA ALA A 273 6.01 -9.84 24.98
C ALA A 273 5.77 -9.84 23.47
N THR A 274 4.83 -10.66 23.02
CA THR A 274 4.52 -10.85 21.60
C THR A 274 4.00 -9.58 20.94
N LEU A 275 3.08 -8.88 21.60
CA LEU A 275 2.56 -7.59 21.12
C LEU A 275 3.64 -6.50 21.11
N THR A 276 4.55 -6.50 22.08
CA THR A 276 5.69 -5.56 22.10
C THR A 276 6.60 -5.81 20.90
N THR A 277 6.99 -7.06 20.65
CA THR A 277 7.85 -7.40 19.51
C THR A 277 7.18 -7.08 18.18
N TYR A 278 5.89 -7.41 18.03
CA TYR A 278 5.10 -7.02 16.86
C TYR A 278 5.15 -5.51 16.62
N SER A 279 4.87 -4.70 17.65
CA SER A 279 4.86 -3.24 17.57
C SER A 279 6.23 -2.67 17.17
N GLN A 280 7.32 -3.22 17.73
CA GLN A 280 8.68 -2.81 17.39
C GLN A 280 9.04 -3.12 15.92
N LEU A 281 8.73 -4.34 15.46
CA LEU A 281 8.97 -4.75 14.07
C LEU A 281 8.16 -3.90 13.09
N ARG A 282 6.89 -3.60 13.38
CA ARG A 282 6.07 -2.72 12.54
C ARG A 282 6.56 -1.28 12.54
N THR A 283 6.92 -0.73 13.69
CA THR A 283 7.45 0.64 13.80
C THR A 283 8.71 0.80 12.96
N LYS A 284 9.63 -0.18 13.04
CA LYS A 284 10.85 -0.19 12.24
C LYS A 284 10.56 -0.32 10.74
N ALA A 285 9.72 -1.27 10.34
CA ALA A 285 9.35 -1.46 8.94
C ALA A 285 8.71 -0.19 8.33
N ASN A 286 7.83 0.48 9.10
CA ASN A 286 7.24 1.75 8.71
C ASN A 286 8.30 2.86 8.60
N GLY A 287 9.23 2.94 9.55
CA GLY A 287 10.35 3.87 9.52
C GLY A 287 11.23 3.69 8.28
N ASP A 288 11.62 2.44 7.99
CA ASP A 288 12.43 2.06 6.84
C ASP A 288 11.69 2.39 5.52
N TYR A 289 10.38 2.12 5.45
CA TYR A 289 9.55 2.49 4.31
C TYR A 289 9.50 4.00 4.10
N VAL A 290 9.21 4.77 5.16
CA VAL A 290 9.16 6.23 5.08
C VAL A 290 10.51 6.82 4.67
N GLN A 291 11.62 6.30 5.20
CA GLN A 291 12.96 6.72 4.78
C GLN A 291 13.24 6.42 3.32
N LYS A 292 12.91 5.20 2.86
CA LYS A 292 13.07 4.78 1.45
C LYS A 292 12.24 5.64 0.49
N GLN A 293 11.06 6.09 0.91
CA GLN A 293 10.23 6.99 0.10
C GLN A 293 10.75 8.43 0.15
N LYS A 294 11.20 8.93 1.32
CA LYS A 294 11.83 10.25 1.44
C LYS A 294 13.14 10.38 0.66
N SER A 295 13.85 9.26 0.43
CA SER A 295 15.10 9.25 -0.33
C SER A 295 14.92 9.24 -1.85
N LYS A 296 13.69 9.19 -2.37
CA LYS A 296 13.46 9.41 -3.81
C LYS A 296 13.54 10.90 -4.08
N ASP A 297 14.53 11.30 -4.87
CA ASP A 297 14.75 12.66 -5.36
C ASP A 297 13.64 13.03 -6.37
N CYS A 298 12.41 13.15 -5.88
CA CYS A 298 11.21 13.46 -6.66
C CYS A 298 11.24 14.91 -7.15
N LEU A 299 10.47 15.16 -8.21
CA LEU A 299 10.26 16.53 -8.69
C LEU A 299 9.46 17.35 -7.67
N THR A 300 9.80 18.62 -7.54
CA THR A 300 8.96 19.61 -6.85
C THR A 300 7.81 20.07 -7.76
N VAL A 301 6.80 20.73 -7.19
CA VAL A 301 5.66 21.27 -7.94
C VAL A 301 6.11 22.26 -9.02
N ASP A 302 7.09 23.11 -8.70
CA ASP A 302 7.64 24.08 -9.66
C ASP A 302 8.43 23.38 -10.77
N GLU A 303 9.20 22.34 -10.44
CA GLU A 303 9.93 21.53 -11.41
C GLU A 303 8.97 20.80 -12.37
N GLU A 304 7.91 20.20 -11.84
CA GLU A 304 6.87 19.54 -12.64
C GLU A 304 6.15 20.53 -13.56
N ALA A 305 5.77 21.71 -13.04
CA ALA A 305 5.17 22.77 -13.85
C ALA A 305 6.09 23.22 -14.99
N MET A 306 7.40 23.32 -14.76
CA MET A 306 8.39 23.64 -15.81
C MET A 306 8.48 22.55 -16.88
N VAL A 307 8.44 21.27 -16.50
CA VAL A 307 8.43 20.13 -17.43
C VAL A 307 7.18 20.16 -18.30
N LEU A 308 6.00 20.27 -17.68
CA LEU A 308 4.73 20.36 -18.41
C LEU A 308 4.75 21.50 -19.39
N ARG A 309 5.23 22.66 -18.94
CA ARG A 309 5.32 23.86 -19.77
C ARG A 309 6.26 23.71 -20.96
N TYR A 310 7.38 23.02 -20.77
CA TYR A 310 8.28 22.69 -21.87
C TYR A 310 7.59 21.79 -22.90
N TYR A 311 6.90 20.73 -22.46
CA TYR A 311 6.19 19.81 -23.36
C TYR A 311 4.96 20.43 -24.01
N GLU A 312 4.27 21.39 -23.39
CA GLU A 312 3.23 22.20 -24.04
C GLU A 312 3.75 22.94 -25.28
N LEU A 313 4.97 23.50 -25.20
CA LEU A 313 5.60 24.16 -26.35
C LEU A 313 6.02 23.15 -27.41
N GLN A 314 6.57 22.00 -27.02
CA GLN A 314 6.92 20.93 -27.96
C GLN A 314 5.69 20.37 -28.67
N LEU A 315 4.59 20.16 -27.93
CA LEU A 315 3.32 19.69 -28.46
C LEU A 315 2.76 20.69 -29.48
N LYS A 316 2.72 21.98 -29.15
CA LYS A 316 2.27 23.01 -30.09
C LYS A 316 3.11 23.04 -31.37
N ASP A 317 4.44 23.02 -31.25
CA ASP A 317 5.36 23.00 -32.40
C ASP A 317 5.21 21.72 -33.24
N PHE A 318 4.96 20.58 -32.60
CA PHE A 318 4.68 19.31 -33.28
C PHE A 318 3.38 19.40 -34.09
N CYS A 319 2.29 19.88 -33.48
CA CYS A 319 1.00 20.01 -34.16
C CYS A 319 1.02 21.02 -35.32
N GLU A 320 1.79 22.11 -35.20
CA GLU A 320 1.93 23.11 -36.27
C GLU A 320 2.70 22.60 -37.49
N LYS A 321 3.58 21.60 -37.29
CA LYS A 321 4.38 20.96 -38.35
C LYS A 321 3.80 19.63 -38.81
N PHE A 322 2.63 19.25 -38.30
CA PHE A 322 2.02 17.96 -38.53
C PHE A 322 1.43 17.87 -39.95
N GLU A 323 1.61 16.73 -40.59
CA GLU A 323 1.09 16.40 -41.91
C GLU A 323 0.14 15.19 -41.80
N PRO A 324 -1.13 15.31 -42.25
CA PRO A 324 -1.76 16.47 -42.88
C PRO A 324 -1.99 17.65 -41.91
N PRO A 325 -2.04 18.90 -42.40
CA PRO A 325 -2.14 20.09 -41.55
C PRO A 325 -3.32 20.03 -40.57
N MET A 326 -3.03 20.18 -39.27
CA MET A 326 -4.06 20.29 -38.24
C MET A 326 -4.70 21.68 -38.25
N THR A 327 -6.01 21.75 -38.03
CA THR A 327 -6.71 23.02 -37.85
C THR A 327 -6.34 23.66 -36.50
N LYS A 328 -6.40 25.00 -36.38
CA LYS A 328 -6.16 25.68 -35.10
C LYS A 328 -7.07 25.17 -33.96
N MET A 329 -8.29 24.78 -34.31
CA MET A 329 -9.23 24.16 -33.38
C MET A 329 -8.72 22.81 -32.87
N ALA A 330 -8.28 21.93 -33.76
CA ALA A 330 -7.73 20.63 -33.37
C ALA A 330 -6.49 20.77 -32.49
N ILE A 331 -5.59 21.71 -32.80
CA ILE A 331 -4.43 22.02 -31.93
C ILE A 331 -4.90 22.42 -30.53
N ALA A 332 -5.94 23.25 -30.43
CA ALA A 332 -6.49 23.67 -29.15
C ALA A 332 -7.10 22.50 -28.36
N VAL A 333 -7.85 21.60 -29.03
CA VAL A 333 -8.39 20.37 -28.43
C VAL A 333 -7.27 19.50 -27.87
N CYS A 334 -6.22 19.28 -28.67
CA CYS A 334 -5.06 18.49 -28.27
C CYS A 334 -4.37 19.05 -27.02
N MET A 335 -4.14 20.37 -26.99
CA MET A 335 -3.57 21.05 -25.82
C MET A 335 -4.45 20.88 -24.56
N GLN A 336 -5.78 20.88 -24.71
CA GLN A 336 -6.68 20.65 -23.57
C GLN A 336 -6.64 19.21 -23.08
N TYR A 337 -6.55 18.20 -23.96
CA TYR A 337 -6.36 16.82 -23.52
C TYR A 337 -5.08 16.67 -22.69
N PHE A 338 -3.96 17.22 -23.19
CA PHE A 338 -2.68 17.17 -22.48
C PHE A 338 -2.76 17.83 -21.10
N LYS A 339 -3.27 19.06 -21.04
CA LYS A 339 -3.41 19.78 -19.77
C LYS A 339 -4.37 19.08 -18.80
N ARG A 340 -5.51 18.59 -19.28
CA ARG A 340 -6.50 17.87 -18.44
C ARG A 340 -5.94 16.58 -17.86
N PHE A 341 -5.15 15.86 -18.64
CA PHE A 341 -4.48 14.65 -18.16
C PHE A 341 -3.56 14.96 -16.97
N TYR A 342 -2.74 16.01 -17.06
CA TYR A 342 -1.78 16.37 -16.02
C TYR A 342 -2.35 17.20 -14.86
N LEU A 343 -3.65 17.53 -14.87
CA LEU A 343 -4.32 18.03 -13.66
C LEU A 343 -4.44 16.95 -12.58
N ASN A 344 -4.63 15.69 -13.00
CA ASN A 344 -4.92 14.57 -12.10
C ASN A 344 -3.82 13.49 -12.09
N ASN A 345 -2.76 13.65 -12.88
CA ASN A 345 -1.70 12.67 -13.01
C ASN A 345 -0.34 13.37 -12.97
N SER A 346 0.69 12.71 -12.43
CA SER A 346 2.05 13.27 -12.36
C SER A 346 2.89 12.92 -13.59
N VAL A 347 3.81 13.82 -13.95
CA VAL A 347 4.86 13.57 -14.95
C VAL A 347 5.79 12.42 -14.55
N MET A 348 5.91 12.15 -13.24
CA MET A 348 6.70 11.04 -12.71
C MET A 348 6.03 9.68 -12.95
N ASP A 349 4.71 9.65 -13.11
CA ASP A 349 3.95 8.43 -13.38
C ASP A 349 3.78 8.17 -14.88
N TYR A 350 3.61 9.23 -15.67
CA TYR A 350 3.40 9.15 -17.11
C TYR A 350 4.26 10.19 -17.81
N HIS A 351 5.18 9.72 -18.64
CA HIS A 351 6.13 10.61 -19.29
C HIS A 351 5.44 11.54 -20.31
N PRO A 352 5.59 12.88 -20.21
CA PRO A 352 4.91 13.84 -21.08
C PRO A 352 5.12 13.65 -22.57
N ARG A 353 6.30 13.15 -22.97
CA ARG A 353 6.59 12.82 -24.36
C ARG A 353 5.60 11.82 -24.94
N ASP A 354 5.29 10.78 -24.17
CA ASP A 354 4.45 9.69 -24.65
C ASP A 354 3.00 10.18 -24.64
N ILE A 355 2.57 10.80 -23.54
CA ILE A 355 1.20 11.35 -23.40
C ILE A 355 0.86 12.37 -24.48
N TYR A 356 1.75 13.33 -24.81
CA TYR A 356 1.41 14.31 -25.83
C TYR A 356 1.21 13.66 -27.21
N LEU A 357 2.00 12.62 -27.56
CA LEU A 357 1.82 11.89 -28.82
C LEU A 357 0.44 11.24 -28.89
N ILE A 358 0.00 10.64 -27.79
CA ILE A 358 -1.32 10.02 -27.69
C ILE A 358 -2.42 11.07 -27.73
N CYS A 359 -2.22 12.24 -27.10
CA CYS A 359 -3.16 13.36 -27.22
C CYS A 359 -3.32 13.80 -28.68
N VAL A 360 -2.24 13.86 -29.47
CA VAL A 360 -2.33 14.20 -30.90
C VAL A 360 -3.10 13.12 -31.65
N TYR A 361 -2.73 11.85 -31.45
CA TYR A 361 -3.38 10.71 -32.10
C TYR A 361 -4.89 10.64 -31.79
N LEU A 362 -5.26 10.81 -30.51
CA LEU A 362 -6.66 10.88 -30.08
C LEU A 362 -7.38 12.08 -30.71
N THR A 363 -6.73 13.24 -30.78
CA THR A 363 -7.29 14.42 -31.44
C THR A 363 -7.56 14.16 -32.92
N CYS A 364 -6.66 13.45 -33.62
CA CYS A 364 -6.90 13.10 -35.01
C CYS A 364 -8.17 12.25 -35.19
N LYS A 365 -8.46 11.36 -34.23
CA LYS A 365 -9.70 10.58 -34.22
C LYS A 365 -10.92 11.44 -33.90
N THR A 366 -10.87 12.28 -32.87
CA THR A 366 -12.03 13.06 -32.42
C THR A 366 -12.38 14.23 -33.34
N GLU A 367 -11.39 14.81 -34.01
CA GLU A 367 -11.55 15.93 -34.96
C GLU A 367 -11.58 15.47 -36.43
N GLU A 368 -11.81 14.18 -36.67
CA GLU A 368 -11.99 13.58 -38.00
C GLU A 368 -10.83 13.79 -38.99
N LEU A 369 -9.60 14.01 -38.49
CA LEU A 369 -8.36 13.97 -39.27
C LEU A 369 -8.01 12.50 -39.53
N ARG A 370 -8.67 11.90 -40.53
CA ARG A 370 -8.49 10.50 -40.93
C ARG A 370 -7.01 10.22 -41.25
N ILE A 371 -6.30 9.64 -40.30
CA ILE A 371 -4.89 9.29 -40.42
C ILE A 371 -4.66 7.86 -39.93
N SER A 372 -3.86 7.09 -40.68
CA SER A 372 -3.43 5.76 -40.22
C SER A 372 -2.36 5.90 -39.12
N ILE A 373 -2.17 4.86 -38.31
CA ILE A 373 -1.08 4.87 -37.32
C ILE A 373 0.29 4.98 -38.00
N ILE A 374 0.46 4.41 -39.20
CA ILE A 374 1.72 4.46 -39.96
C ILE A 374 2.02 5.90 -40.42
N ASP A 375 1.01 6.59 -40.97
CA ASP A 375 1.17 7.99 -41.41
C ASP A 375 1.38 8.93 -40.22
N PHE A 376 0.70 8.67 -39.09
CA PHE A 376 0.93 9.39 -37.83
C PHE A 376 2.39 9.25 -37.38
N LEU A 377 2.92 8.02 -37.35
CA LEU A 377 4.31 7.77 -36.95
C LEU A 377 5.32 8.39 -37.93
N GLY A 378 4.95 8.55 -39.21
CA GLY A 378 5.73 9.28 -40.21
C GLY A 378 6.04 10.75 -39.83
N ASN A 379 5.23 11.35 -38.96
CA ASN A 379 5.46 12.71 -38.45
C ASN A 379 6.54 12.76 -37.34
N ILE A 380 6.93 11.61 -36.77
CA ILE A 380 7.88 11.54 -35.66
C ILE A 380 9.32 11.45 -36.21
N LYS A 381 9.96 12.60 -36.35
CA LYS A 381 11.37 12.69 -36.78
C LYS A 381 12.29 12.08 -35.70
N ASN A 382 13.21 11.20 -36.10
CA ASN A 382 14.19 10.51 -35.23
C ASN A 382 13.64 9.41 -34.30
N SER A 383 12.52 8.77 -34.64
CA SER A 383 12.12 7.53 -33.97
C SER A 383 13.15 6.42 -34.25
N THR A 384 13.85 5.95 -33.22
CA THR A 384 14.80 4.84 -33.32
C THR A 384 14.08 3.48 -33.38
N ASN A 385 12.84 3.41 -32.91
CA ASN A 385 11.97 2.21 -32.90
C ASN A 385 10.50 2.61 -33.16
N ILE A 386 10.08 2.59 -34.42
CA ILE A 386 8.72 2.97 -34.85
C ILE A 386 7.67 2.00 -34.27
N ASP A 387 7.95 0.70 -34.29
CA ASP A 387 7.01 -0.32 -33.80
C ASP A 387 6.73 -0.19 -32.30
N GLN A 388 7.77 0.00 -31.48
CA GLN A 388 7.60 0.24 -30.04
C GLN A 388 6.81 1.51 -29.75
N THR A 389 7.00 2.56 -30.57
CA THR A 389 6.23 3.81 -30.42
C THR A 389 4.76 3.58 -30.78
N ALA A 390 4.47 2.76 -31.78
CA ALA A 390 3.11 2.35 -32.13
C ALA A 390 2.44 1.62 -30.97
N ASP A 391 3.12 0.64 -30.36
CA ASP A 391 2.62 -0.11 -29.22
C ASP A 391 2.32 0.80 -28.02
N ILE A 392 3.20 1.77 -27.73
CA ILE A 392 2.98 2.76 -26.68
C ILE A 392 1.70 3.55 -26.97
N VAL A 393 1.58 4.12 -28.17
CA VAL A 393 0.43 4.96 -28.55
C VAL A 393 -0.88 4.17 -28.44
N LEU A 394 -0.91 2.93 -28.92
CA LEU A 394 -2.10 2.08 -28.87
C LEU A 394 -2.41 1.61 -27.43
N SER A 395 -1.40 1.24 -26.65
CA SER A 395 -1.60 0.76 -25.28
C SER A 395 -2.10 1.85 -24.32
N TYR A 396 -1.70 3.10 -24.57
CA TYR A 396 -2.09 4.24 -23.75
C TYR A 396 -3.31 4.99 -24.30
N GLU A 397 -3.84 4.64 -25.49
CA GLU A 397 -5.05 5.27 -26.01
C GLU A 397 -6.22 5.13 -25.04
N LEU A 398 -6.52 3.90 -24.62
CA LEU A 398 -7.60 3.65 -23.67
C LEU A 398 -7.32 4.28 -22.30
N LEU A 399 -6.06 4.25 -21.86
CA LEU A 399 -5.62 4.90 -20.63
C LEU A 399 -5.90 6.41 -20.66
N LEU A 400 -5.55 7.09 -21.76
CA LEU A 400 -5.81 8.53 -21.90
C LEU A 400 -7.31 8.82 -21.83
N ILE A 401 -8.14 8.04 -22.53
CA ILE A 401 -9.60 8.22 -22.53
C ILE A 401 -10.18 8.01 -21.12
N GLU A 402 -9.73 6.97 -20.42
CA GLU A 402 -10.11 6.69 -19.03
C GLU A 402 -9.73 7.85 -18.11
N LYS A 403 -8.49 8.35 -18.21
CA LYS A 403 -7.98 9.47 -17.39
C LYS A 403 -8.62 10.82 -17.73
N LEU A 404 -9.28 10.94 -18.88
CA LEU A 404 -10.09 12.09 -19.26
C LEU A 404 -11.57 11.92 -18.89
N ASP A 405 -11.91 10.88 -18.12
CA ASP A 405 -13.28 10.51 -17.72
C ASP A 405 -14.22 10.37 -18.92
N PHE A 406 -13.70 9.92 -20.07
CA PHE A 406 -14.44 9.80 -21.34
C PHE A 406 -15.06 11.12 -21.86
N GLN A 407 -14.67 12.26 -21.29
CA GLN A 407 -15.15 13.58 -21.70
C GLN A 407 -14.32 14.12 -22.86
N LEU A 408 -14.57 13.61 -24.07
CA LEU A 408 -13.77 13.94 -25.26
C LEU A 408 -14.19 15.25 -25.96
N VAL A 409 -15.42 15.73 -25.75
CA VAL A 409 -15.87 16.97 -26.41
C VAL A 409 -15.26 18.19 -25.73
N ILE A 410 -14.39 18.91 -26.46
CA ILE A 410 -13.75 20.14 -25.99
C ILE A 410 -14.35 21.36 -26.71
N HIS A 411 -14.95 22.27 -25.94
CA HIS A 411 -15.41 23.55 -26.47
C HIS A 411 -14.25 24.55 -26.50
N THR A 412 -13.73 24.86 -27.70
CA THR A 412 -12.62 25.82 -27.87
C THR A 412 -13.13 27.24 -28.09
N ALA A 413 -12.29 28.26 -27.80
CA ALA A 413 -12.66 29.67 -28.00
C ALA A 413 -12.64 30.10 -29.49
N HIS A 414 -12.04 29.30 -30.36
CA HIS A 414 -11.95 29.56 -31.80
C HIS A 414 -13.33 29.64 -32.46
N ARG A 415 -14.27 28.77 -32.06
CA ARG A 415 -15.62 28.71 -32.62
C ARG A 415 -16.46 29.94 -32.25
N PRO A 416 -16.60 30.33 -30.96
CA PRO A 416 -17.29 31.57 -30.62
C PRO A 416 -16.58 32.80 -31.18
N PHE A 417 -15.24 32.80 -31.31
CA PHE A 417 -14.52 33.90 -31.94
C PHE A 417 -14.92 34.11 -33.41
N GLU A 418 -14.97 33.04 -34.22
CA GLU A 418 -15.47 33.18 -35.60
C GLU A 418 -16.95 33.61 -35.65
N GLY A 419 -17.77 33.13 -34.71
CA GLY A 419 -19.15 33.59 -34.58
C GLY A 419 -19.25 35.10 -34.36
N LEU A 420 -18.44 35.64 -33.44
CA LEU A 420 -18.36 37.08 -33.18
C LEU A 420 -17.85 37.87 -34.41
N ILE A 421 -16.87 37.34 -35.15
CA ILE A 421 -16.38 37.97 -36.37
C ILE A 421 -17.46 38.01 -37.47
N ILE A 422 -18.22 36.92 -37.65
CA ILE A 422 -19.32 36.87 -38.63
C ILE A 422 -20.44 37.84 -38.25
N ASP A 423 -20.80 37.91 -36.97
CA ASP A 423 -21.80 38.83 -36.44
C ASP A 423 -21.38 40.30 -36.67
N LEU A 424 -20.11 40.61 -36.36
CA LEU A 424 -19.52 41.92 -36.60
C LEU A 424 -19.51 42.30 -38.09
N LYS A 425 -19.15 41.37 -38.99
CA LYS A 425 -19.21 41.57 -40.45
C LYS A 425 -20.62 41.85 -40.94
N THR A 426 -21.61 41.14 -40.38
CA THR A 426 -23.01 41.21 -40.83
C THR A 426 -23.69 42.51 -40.43
N HIS A 427 -23.41 43.01 -39.22
CA HIS A 427 -24.14 44.12 -38.61
C HIS A 427 -23.38 45.47 -38.63
N TYR A 428 -22.04 45.48 -38.66
CA TYR A 428 -21.26 46.72 -38.46
C TYR A 428 -20.17 46.98 -39.50
N LEU A 429 -19.55 45.94 -40.06
CA LEU A 429 -18.42 46.09 -41.01
C LEU A 429 -18.79 45.71 -42.46
N ARG A 430 -20.07 45.87 -42.87
CA ARG A 430 -20.53 45.50 -44.22
C ARG A 430 -19.67 46.13 -45.33
N ASP A 431 -19.23 47.37 -45.16
CA ASP A 431 -18.44 48.11 -46.14
C ASP A 431 -16.91 48.08 -45.87
N ASN A 432 -16.47 47.56 -44.71
CA ASN A 432 -15.07 47.55 -44.25
C ASN A 432 -14.56 46.12 -44.00
N VAL A 433 -14.67 45.26 -45.02
CA VAL A 433 -14.28 43.83 -44.92
C VAL A 433 -12.82 43.64 -44.48
N ASN A 434 -11.92 44.53 -44.91
CA ASN A 434 -10.50 44.50 -44.55
C ASN A 434 -10.27 44.63 -43.03
N ASP A 435 -11.14 45.34 -42.30
CA ASP A 435 -11.00 45.53 -40.85
C ASP A 435 -11.28 44.23 -40.11
N ALA A 436 -12.30 43.50 -40.56
CA ALA A 436 -12.67 42.23 -39.97
C ALA A 436 -11.62 41.13 -40.21
N ASP A 437 -10.92 41.15 -41.35
CA ASP A 437 -9.83 40.19 -41.60
C ASP A 437 -8.56 40.54 -40.77
N ARG A 438 -8.27 41.83 -40.55
CA ARG A 438 -7.22 42.28 -39.61
C ARG A 438 -7.53 41.87 -38.16
N LEU A 439 -8.79 42.01 -37.74
CA LEU A 439 -9.27 41.56 -36.44
C LEU A 439 -9.11 40.04 -36.29
N ARG A 440 -9.50 39.27 -37.32
CA ARG A 440 -9.37 37.81 -37.31
C ARG A 440 -7.92 37.37 -37.12
N LEU A 441 -6.99 37.92 -37.89
CA LEU A 441 -5.55 37.58 -37.77
C LEU A 441 -5.03 37.84 -36.36
N THR A 442 -5.27 39.04 -35.85
CA THR A 442 -4.78 39.49 -34.53
C THR A 442 -5.45 38.74 -33.38
N GLY A 443 -6.73 38.41 -33.52
CA GLY A 443 -7.47 37.63 -32.52
C GLY A 443 -6.97 36.19 -32.45
N TYR A 444 -6.66 35.56 -33.59
CA TYR A 444 -6.01 34.25 -33.58
C TYR A 444 -4.63 34.27 -32.95
N GLU A 445 -3.81 35.32 -33.16
CA GLU A 445 -2.53 35.45 -32.44
C GLU A 445 -2.73 35.50 -30.91
N PHE A 446 -3.81 36.12 -30.44
CA PHE A 446 -4.15 36.13 -29.02
C PHE A 446 -4.60 34.74 -28.56
N LEU A 447 -5.49 34.08 -29.31
CA LEU A 447 -5.94 32.72 -29.00
C LEU A 447 -4.76 31.72 -28.96
N ASP A 448 -3.79 31.83 -29.86
CA ASP A 448 -2.61 30.97 -29.87
C ASP A 448 -1.78 31.13 -28.58
N LYS A 449 -1.75 32.33 -27.98
CA LYS A 449 -1.12 32.57 -26.67
C LYS A 449 -1.93 31.99 -25.51
N THR A 450 -3.26 31.91 -25.63
CA THR A 450 -4.11 31.34 -24.58
C THR A 450 -3.91 29.84 -24.39
N LEU A 451 -3.50 29.11 -25.44
CA LEU A 451 -3.27 27.65 -25.39
C LEU A 451 -2.18 27.26 -24.39
N ILE A 452 -1.20 28.13 -24.24
CA ILE A 452 -0.12 28.00 -23.28
C ILE A 452 -0.48 28.78 -22.01
N THR A 453 -1.71 28.73 -21.52
CA THR A 453 -2.09 29.27 -20.20
C THR A 453 -3.22 28.45 -19.62
N ASP A 454 -3.61 28.75 -18.40
CA ASP A 454 -4.69 28.02 -17.71
C ASP A 454 -6.07 28.66 -17.91
N VAL A 455 -6.18 29.65 -18.81
CA VAL A 455 -7.44 30.39 -19.02
C VAL A 455 -8.59 29.48 -19.45
N TYR A 456 -8.32 28.37 -20.15
CA TYR A 456 -9.34 27.40 -20.55
C TYR A 456 -9.93 26.61 -19.38
N PHE A 457 -9.25 26.55 -18.23
CA PHE A 457 -9.79 25.97 -16.99
C PHE A 457 -10.54 26.99 -16.13
N LEU A 458 -10.24 28.28 -16.32
CA LEU A 458 -10.75 29.35 -15.47
C LEU A 458 -11.96 30.08 -16.08
N PHE A 459 -12.07 30.11 -17.41
CA PHE A 459 -13.07 30.92 -18.10
C PHE A 459 -13.79 30.16 -19.23
N PRO A 460 -15.10 30.41 -19.43
CA PRO A 460 -15.83 29.91 -20.58
C PRO A 460 -15.23 30.36 -21.93
N PRO A 461 -15.29 29.52 -22.97
CA PRO A 461 -14.75 29.83 -24.30
C PRO A 461 -15.28 31.13 -24.93
N SER A 462 -16.53 31.51 -24.64
CA SER A 462 -17.13 32.76 -25.12
C SER A 462 -16.47 34.00 -24.51
N GLN A 463 -16.06 33.95 -23.24
CA GLN A 463 -15.38 35.06 -22.57
C GLN A 463 -13.94 35.21 -23.08
N ILE A 464 -13.26 34.09 -23.36
CA ILE A 464 -11.93 34.08 -23.97
C ILE A 464 -12.02 34.66 -25.39
N ALA A 465 -13.00 34.25 -26.18
CA ALA A 465 -13.23 34.75 -27.53
C ALA A 465 -13.55 36.26 -27.57
N LEU A 466 -14.40 36.74 -26.65
CA LEU A 466 -14.69 38.17 -26.53
C LEU A 466 -13.43 38.96 -26.15
N THR A 467 -12.62 38.43 -25.23
CA THR A 467 -11.33 39.04 -24.86
C THR A 467 -10.38 39.10 -26.06
N ALA A 468 -10.33 38.04 -26.87
CA ALA A 468 -9.53 38.00 -28.10
C ALA A 468 -9.99 39.07 -29.11
N LEU A 469 -11.29 39.28 -29.26
CA LEU A 469 -11.87 40.31 -30.13
C LEU A 469 -11.53 41.73 -29.64
N VAL A 470 -11.69 41.99 -28.33
CA VAL A 470 -11.34 43.29 -27.73
C VAL A 470 -9.84 43.57 -27.81
N PHE A 471 -9.01 42.55 -27.60
CA PHE A 471 -7.57 42.68 -27.78
C PHE A 471 -7.21 42.98 -29.25
N ALA A 472 -7.85 42.28 -30.18
CA ALA A 472 -7.64 42.49 -31.60
C ALA A 472 -8.07 43.89 -32.06
N SER A 473 -9.17 44.44 -31.55
CA SER A 473 -9.64 45.78 -31.91
C SER A 473 -8.70 46.88 -31.47
N VAL A 474 -8.17 46.78 -30.24
CA VAL A 474 -7.16 47.71 -29.73
C VAL A 474 -5.87 47.61 -30.53
N LYS A 475 -5.38 46.39 -30.81
CA LYS A 475 -4.10 46.19 -31.53
C LYS A 475 -4.19 46.51 -33.02
N ALA A 476 -5.33 46.26 -33.67
CA ALA A 476 -5.56 46.57 -35.08
C ALA A 476 -6.11 48.00 -35.32
N ALA A 477 -6.33 48.77 -34.25
CA ALA A 477 -6.91 50.12 -34.28
C ALA A 477 -8.28 50.18 -35.01
N VAL A 478 -9.13 49.19 -34.77
CA VAL A 478 -10.50 49.11 -35.32
C VAL A 478 -11.49 49.44 -34.20
N ASN A 479 -12.39 50.40 -34.40
CA ASN A 479 -13.40 50.74 -33.40
C ASN A 479 -14.56 49.74 -33.46
N ILE A 480 -14.82 49.05 -32.35
CA ILE A 480 -15.94 48.10 -32.18
C ILE A 480 -16.82 48.45 -30.97
N ASP A 481 -16.69 49.66 -30.42
CA ASP A 481 -17.35 50.05 -29.17
C ASP A 481 -18.88 50.02 -29.30
N GLU A 482 -19.39 50.49 -30.44
CA GLU A 482 -20.83 50.47 -30.73
C GLU A 482 -21.39 49.04 -30.78
N TYR A 483 -20.64 48.11 -31.38
CA TYR A 483 -20.99 46.69 -31.43
C TYR A 483 -21.04 46.09 -30.02
N ILE A 484 -20.00 46.33 -29.20
CA ILE A 484 -19.95 45.83 -27.83
C ILE A 484 -21.11 46.41 -27.00
N LEU A 485 -21.39 47.71 -27.10
CA LEU A 485 -22.47 48.35 -26.34
C LEU A 485 -23.85 47.84 -26.76
N LYS A 486 -24.12 47.71 -28.05
CA LYS A 486 -25.47 47.38 -28.56
C LYS A 486 -25.76 45.88 -28.62
N HIS A 487 -24.80 45.04 -29.02
CA HIS A 487 -25.03 43.60 -29.22
C HIS A 487 -24.50 42.73 -28.09
N VAL A 488 -23.31 43.03 -27.56
CA VAL A 488 -22.71 42.22 -26.48
C VAL A 488 -23.30 42.61 -25.13
N TYR A 489 -23.41 43.91 -24.86
CA TYR A 489 -24.02 44.41 -23.63
C TYR A 489 -25.52 44.57 -23.73
N GLY A 490 -26.09 44.94 -24.88
CA GLY A 490 -27.54 44.96 -25.09
C GLY A 490 -28.32 45.59 -23.93
N SER A 491 -29.15 44.79 -23.27
CA SER A 491 -29.96 45.17 -22.10
C SER A 491 -29.36 44.76 -20.74
N LEU A 492 -28.07 44.43 -20.66
CA LEU A 492 -27.41 44.01 -19.42
C LEU A 492 -27.35 45.17 -18.42
N GLU A 493 -27.44 44.83 -17.13
CA GLU A 493 -27.29 45.79 -16.04
C GLU A 493 -25.84 46.26 -15.89
N SER A 494 -25.64 47.45 -15.30
CA SER A 494 -24.32 48.06 -15.11
C SER A 494 -23.33 47.15 -14.35
N ILE A 495 -23.82 46.39 -13.38
CA ILE A 495 -23.04 45.43 -12.58
C ILE A 495 -22.52 44.29 -13.47
N GLN A 496 -23.36 43.77 -14.38
CA GLN A 496 -22.98 42.69 -15.29
C GLN A 496 -21.93 43.17 -16.30
N MET A 497 -22.10 44.39 -16.82
CA MET A 497 -21.10 45.03 -17.69
C MET A 497 -19.74 45.18 -16.99
N GLN A 498 -19.74 45.60 -15.73
CA GLN A 498 -18.51 45.74 -14.95
C GLN A 498 -17.80 44.39 -14.75
N LYS A 499 -18.55 43.34 -14.39
CA LYS A 499 -17.99 41.98 -14.28
C LYS A 499 -17.33 41.51 -15.56
N ILE A 500 -17.98 41.71 -16.72
CA ILE A 500 -17.39 41.34 -18.02
C ILE A 500 -16.09 42.10 -18.28
N LYS A 501 -16.04 43.40 -17.99
CA LYS A 501 -14.83 44.21 -18.14
C LYS A 501 -13.70 43.72 -17.23
N GLU A 502 -14.01 43.35 -15.99
CA GLU A 502 -13.05 42.78 -15.05
C GLU A 502 -12.53 41.42 -15.54
N THR A 503 -13.41 40.55 -16.03
CA THR A 503 -13.03 39.26 -16.64
C THR A 503 -12.09 39.44 -17.83
N ILE A 504 -12.40 40.35 -18.75
CA ILE A 504 -11.55 40.65 -19.92
C ILE A 504 -10.15 41.08 -19.48
N LYS A 505 -10.06 41.97 -18.48
CA LYS A 505 -8.77 42.42 -17.92
C LYS A 505 -8.00 41.26 -17.28
N LEU A 506 -8.69 40.39 -16.54
CA LEU A 506 -8.07 39.25 -15.87
C LEU A 506 -7.51 38.24 -16.89
N ILE A 507 -8.29 37.87 -17.91
CA ILE A 507 -7.84 36.98 -19.00
C ILE A 507 -6.63 37.59 -19.70
N ALA A 508 -6.68 38.87 -20.07
CA ALA A 508 -5.56 39.55 -20.72
C ALA A 508 -4.29 39.56 -19.84
N ASN A 509 -4.42 39.73 -18.53
CA ASN A 509 -3.29 39.70 -17.60
C ASN A 509 -2.64 38.31 -17.52
N VAL A 510 -3.45 37.26 -17.39
CA VAL A 510 -2.96 35.87 -17.36
C VAL A 510 -2.18 35.54 -18.64
N VAL A 511 -2.70 35.93 -19.80
CA VAL A 511 -2.05 35.70 -21.11
C VAL A 511 -0.71 36.44 -21.24
N ASN A 512 -0.60 37.64 -20.65
CA ASN A 512 0.63 38.44 -20.72
C ASN A 512 1.71 38.01 -19.71
N THR A 513 1.36 37.25 -18.67
CA THR A 513 2.27 36.85 -17.58
C THR A 513 3.04 35.55 -17.89
N SER A 514 3.10 35.12 -19.15
CA SER A 514 3.71 33.85 -19.56
C SER A 514 5.16 33.70 -19.09
N THR A 515 5.43 32.64 -18.31
CA THR A 515 6.73 32.30 -17.76
C THR A 515 7.72 31.89 -18.85
N LYS A 516 8.89 32.54 -18.86
CA LYS A 516 10.04 32.16 -19.68
C LYS A 516 11.02 31.37 -18.81
N PHE A 517 11.44 30.20 -19.29
CA PHE A 517 12.39 29.33 -18.60
C PHE A 517 13.65 29.14 -19.44
N LYS A 518 14.81 28.93 -18.79
CA LYS A 518 16.07 28.69 -19.50
C LYS A 518 16.15 27.22 -19.92
N LYS A 519 16.61 26.97 -21.14
CA LYS A 519 16.78 25.60 -21.68
C LYS A 519 17.71 24.72 -20.82
N SER A 520 18.70 25.32 -20.15
CA SER A 520 19.62 24.60 -19.26
C SER A 520 18.95 24.06 -17.99
N GLU A 521 18.02 24.83 -17.41
CA GLU A 521 17.28 24.45 -16.19
C GLU A 521 16.35 23.27 -16.50
N VAL A 522 15.61 23.35 -17.61
CA VAL A 522 14.72 22.24 -18.04
C VAL A 522 15.51 20.95 -18.26
N LYS A 523 16.71 21.01 -18.86
CA LYS A 523 17.53 19.81 -19.09
C LYS A 523 17.88 19.09 -17.79
N GLN A 524 18.28 19.83 -16.74
CA GLN A 524 18.60 19.23 -15.43
C GLN A 524 17.36 18.58 -14.79
N ILE A 525 16.20 19.22 -14.91
CA ILE A 525 14.95 18.69 -14.38
C ILE A 525 14.52 17.42 -15.16
N LEU A 526 14.72 17.36 -16.47
CA LEU A 526 14.47 16.16 -17.26
C LEU A 526 15.40 14.99 -16.88
N GLU A 527 16.69 15.27 -16.61
CA GLU A 527 17.61 14.25 -16.08
C GLU A 527 17.21 13.74 -14.69
N LYS A 528 16.58 14.60 -13.88
CA LYS A 528 15.99 14.22 -12.59
C LYS A 528 14.72 13.38 -12.78
N LEU A 529 13.86 13.74 -13.74
CA LEU A 529 12.65 13.00 -14.08
C LEU A 529 12.96 11.54 -14.43
N GLU A 530 13.98 11.29 -15.26
CA GLU A 530 14.41 9.93 -15.63
C GLU A 530 14.79 9.07 -14.40
N LYS A 531 15.28 9.68 -13.32
CA LYS A 531 15.67 8.96 -12.09
C LYS A 531 14.48 8.66 -11.18
N CYS A 532 13.46 9.50 -11.19
CA CYS A 532 12.27 9.35 -10.35
C CYS A 532 11.05 8.77 -11.10
N TYR A 533 11.22 8.39 -12.36
CA TYR A 533 10.15 7.85 -13.20
C TYR A 533 9.62 6.51 -12.67
N ASN A 534 8.31 6.35 -12.69
CA ASN A 534 7.64 5.15 -12.20
C ASN A 534 7.73 4.02 -13.23
N ILE A 535 8.70 3.13 -13.01
CA ILE A 535 8.95 1.96 -13.86
C ILE A 535 7.70 1.08 -14.01
N ASN A 536 6.82 1.01 -13.00
CA ASN A 536 5.60 0.20 -13.08
C ASN A 536 4.57 0.71 -14.09
N ASN A 537 4.68 1.97 -14.51
CA ASN A 537 3.82 2.57 -15.51
C ASN A 537 4.50 2.68 -16.87
N ASP A 538 5.82 2.52 -16.96
CA ASP A 538 6.56 2.61 -18.22
C ASP A 538 6.23 1.45 -19.17
N PRO A 539 5.66 1.66 -20.37
CA PRO A 539 5.33 0.57 -21.29
C PRO A 539 6.54 -0.21 -21.78
N ARG A 540 7.72 0.42 -21.67
CA ARG A 540 9.00 -0.16 -22.05
C ARG A 540 9.52 -1.14 -21.00
N SER A 541 9.09 -1.04 -19.73
CA SER A 541 9.60 -1.87 -18.63
C SER A 541 9.03 -3.28 -18.64
N ASP A 542 9.81 -4.23 -18.09
CA ASP A 542 9.36 -5.61 -17.94
C ASP A 542 8.31 -5.73 -16.83
N GLU A 543 8.39 -4.88 -15.80
CA GLU A 543 7.43 -4.79 -14.72
C GLU A 543 6.03 -4.40 -15.21
N TYR A 544 5.94 -3.41 -16.10
CA TYR A 544 4.66 -3.02 -16.70
C TYR A 544 4.07 -4.14 -17.57
N LYS A 545 4.91 -4.78 -18.40
CA LYS A 545 4.48 -5.91 -19.25
C LYS A 545 3.96 -7.07 -18.40
N LYS A 546 4.67 -7.41 -17.31
CA LYS A 546 4.24 -8.44 -16.37
C LYS A 546 2.91 -8.10 -15.71
N LYS A 547 2.75 -6.87 -15.21
CA LYS A 547 1.50 -6.38 -14.61
C LYS A 547 0.32 -6.46 -15.59
N ARG A 548 0.54 -6.08 -16.85
CA ARG A 548 -0.49 -6.19 -17.90
C ARG A 548 -0.84 -7.66 -18.20
N LEU A 549 0.15 -8.54 -18.30
CA LEU A 549 -0.07 -9.99 -18.49
C LEU A 549 -0.90 -10.59 -17.35
N GLU A 550 -0.58 -10.25 -16.10
CA GLU A 550 -1.34 -10.69 -14.92
C GLU A 550 -2.80 -10.18 -14.96
N GLN A 551 -3.03 -8.93 -15.37
CA GLN A 551 -4.39 -8.39 -15.54
C GLN A 551 -5.16 -9.11 -16.64
N PHE A 552 -4.52 -9.39 -17.78
CA PHE A 552 -5.13 -10.14 -18.87
C PHE A 552 -5.48 -11.58 -18.45
N GLN A 553 -4.58 -12.27 -17.75
CA GLN A 553 -4.82 -13.61 -17.20
C GLN A 553 -5.99 -13.61 -16.21
N THR A 554 -6.08 -12.59 -15.35
CA THR A 554 -7.18 -12.46 -14.39
C THR A 554 -8.53 -12.29 -15.08
N ILE A 555 -8.59 -11.53 -16.18
CA ILE A 555 -9.80 -11.34 -16.99
C ILE A 555 -10.16 -12.65 -17.71
N THR A 556 -9.19 -13.35 -18.31
CA THR A 556 -9.45 -14.62 -19.00
C THR A 556 -9.91 -15.71 -18.02
N ASP A 557 -9.33 -15.76 -16.82
CA ASP A 557 -9.75 -16.67 -15.76
C ASP A 557 -11.15 -16.34 -15.23
N TYR A 558 -11.52 -15.05 -15.19
CA TYR A 558 -12.87 -14.62 -14.84
C TYR A 558 -13.89 -15.00 -15.92
N GLU A 559 -13.55 -14.83 -17.19
CA GLU A 559 -14.41 -15.24 -18.31
C GLU A 559 -14.55 -16.77 -18.37
N ALA A 560 -13.46 -17.52 -18.16
CA ALA A 560 -13.48 -18.98 -18.12
C ALA A 560 -14.31 -19.55 -16.96
N ARG A 561 -14.39 -18.86 -15.82
CA ARG A 561 -15.22 -19.25 -14.67
C ARG A 561 -16.70 -18.90 -14.84
N ASN A 562 -17.03 -17.98 -15.75
CA ASN A 562 -18.39 -17.45 -15.93
C ASN A 562 -19.03 -17.82 -17.28
N LEU A 563 -18.37 -18.66 -18.08
CA LEU A 563 -18.99 -19.31 -19.22
C LEU A 563 -19.81 -20.53 -18.73
N PRO A 564 -21.08 -20.69 -19.18
CA PRO A 564 -21.95 -21.78 -18.76
C PRO A 564 -21.52 -23.16 -19.28
#